data_AF-A0ABC8UXP5-F1
#
_entry.id   AF-A0ABC8UXP5-F1
#
_cell.length_a   1.000
_cell.length_b   1.000
_cell.length_c   1.000
_cell.angle_alpha   90.00
_cell.angle_beta   90.00
_cell.angle_gamma   90.00
#
_symmetry.space_group_name_H-M   'P 1'
#
loop_
_entity.id
_entity.type
_entity.pdbx_description
1 polymer ?
#
loop_
_entity_poly.entity_id
_entity_poly.type
_entity_poly.pdbx_seq_one_letter_code
_entity_poly.pdbx_strand_id
1 'polypeptide(L)'
;MQVKGSSCLDAQLSDICISTSAAPTYLPAHYFKTQDNKGNVREYNLIDGGVAANNPTLVAISEVTKQVIENNPDFFPIKPMDYARYLVISIGTGAAKIEQKYNGKMAAKWGVLGWLIHGGSTPLVDVFTQSSGDMVDFHNSVVFQALHSEENYLRIQEDTLTGTEASVDVATKANLEKLVKIGENLLKKPVSRVNLETGLHKPVENAGTNEDALKRFARLLCNERRLRELRSPLTSKALTNKAQASSLNVVHHIVIP
;
A
#
# COMPACT_ATOMS: atom_id res chain seq x y z
N MET A 1 -2.34 17.47 -3.05
CA MET A 1 -2.40 17.28 -4.51
C MET A 1 -3.81 16.84 -4.88
N GLN A 2 -4.43 17.42 -5.91
CA GLN A 2 -5.76 17.03 -6.40
C GLN A 2 -5.59 16.58 -7.85
N VAL A 3 -5.90 15.31 -8.14
CA VAL A 3 -5.71 14.71 -9.48
C VAL A 3 -6.90 14.97 -10.40
N LYS A 4 -8.13 14.90 -9.86
CA LYS A 4 -9.34 15.19 -10.63
C LYS A 4 -9.44 16.68 -10.97
N GLY A 5 -9.63 16.99 -12.25
CA GLY A 5 -9.98 18.33 -12.75
C GLY A 5 -8.84 19.11 -13.43
N SER A 6 -7.62 18.56 -13.49
CA SER A 6 -6.51 19.19 -14.22
C SER A 6 -6.01 18.28 -15.32
N SER A 7 -6.25 18.63 -16.59
CA SER A 7 -5.75 17.86 -17.74
C SER A 7 -4.22 17.81 -17.82
N CYS A 8 -3.52 18.69 -17.10
CA CYS A 8 -2.07 18.55 -16.96
C CYS A 8 -1.63 17.41 -16.02
N LEU A 9 -2.53 16.79 -15.26
CA LEU A 9 -2.22 15.62 -14.42
C LEU A 9 -2.53 14.29 -15.12
N ASP A 10 -3.13 14.34 -16.32
CA ASP A 10 -3.40 13.19 -17.16
C ASP A 10 -2.16 12.83 -17.99
N ALA A 11 -1.13 12.38 -17.29
CA ALA A 11 0.14 11.96 -17.88
C ALA A 11 0.02 10.55 -18.50
N GLN A 12 0.95 10.22 -19.41
CA GLN A 12 1.02 8.85 -19.93
C GLN A 12 1.30 7.87 -18.79
N LEU A 13 0.65 6.71 -18.84
CA LEU A 13 0.85 5.66 -17.83
C LEU A 13 2.33 5.23 -17.76
N SER A 14 3.04 5.19 -18.88
CA SER A 14 4.47 4.90 -18.92
C SER A 14 5.30 5.94 -18.14
N ASP A 15 5.00 7.23 -18.28
CA ASP A 15 5.69 8.29 -17.55
C ASP A 15 5.46 8.15 -16.04
N ILE A 16 4.24 7.82 -15.63
CA ILE A 16 3.88 7.57 -14.22
C ILE A 16 4.66 6.35 -13.69
N CYS A 17 4.64 5.23 -14.42
CA CYS A 17 5.32 3.99 -14.01
C CYS A 17 6.84 4.18 -13.90
N ILE A 18 7.49 4.82 -14.88
CA ILE A 18 8.93 5.08 -14.82
C ILE A 18 9.25 6.00 -13.64
N SER A 19 8.49 7.08 -13.47
CA SER A 19 8.67 8.03 -12.38
C SER A 19 8.58 7.38 -11.01
N THR A 20 7.53 6.59 -10.77
CA THR A 20 7.28 6.01 -9.44
C THR A 20 8.32 4.95 -9.05
N SER A 21 9.03 4.36 -10.02
CA SER A 21 10.09 3.37 -9.80
C SER A 21 11.51 3.95 -9.84
N ALA A 22 11.69 5.25 -10.09
CA ALA A 22 12.99 5.87 -10.32
C ALA A 22 13.79 6.09 -9.02
N ALA A 23 14.18 4.99 -8.36
CA ALA A 23 14.79 4.99 -7.04
C ALA A 23 16.15 5.72 -7.06
N PRO A 24 16.36 6.74 -6.19
CA PRO A 24 17.66 7.39 -6.07
C PRO A 24 18.77 6.37 -5.84
N THR A 25 19.93 6.58 -6.46
CA THR A 25 21.09 5.66 -6.49
C THR A 25 20.95 4.41 -7.37
N TYR A 26 19.74 4.04 -7.80
CA TYR A 26 19.50 2.90 -8.71
C TYR A 26 19.15 3.34 -10.13
N LEU A 27 18.26 4.33 -10.27
CA LEU A 27 17.71 4.77 -11.54
C LEU A 27 17.77 6.31 -11.65
N PRO A 28 17.88 6.85 -12.89
CA PRO A 28 17.86 8.29 -13.11
C PRO A 28 16.46 8.86 -12.84
N ALA A 29 16.41 10.13 -12.42
CA ALA A 29 15.14 10.87 -12.35
C ALA A 29 14.46 10.93 -13.72
N HIS A 30 13.13 10.89 -13.73
CA HIS A 30 12.33 10.92 -14.96
C HIS A 30 11.79 12.32 -15.23
N TYR A 31 11.99 12.79 -16.46
CA TYR A 31 11.50 14.08 -16.92
C TYR A 31 10.52 13.91 -18.07
N PHE A 32 9.37 14.58 -17.98
CA PHE A 32 8.40 14.64 -19.05
C PHE A 32 7.54 15.90 -18.97
N LYS A 33 6.73 16.13 -20.00
CA LYS A 33 5.79 17.26 -20.09
C LYS A 33 4.40 16.76 -20.38
N THR A 34 3.41 17.45 -19.82
CA THR A 34 2.00 17.31 -20.20
C THR A 34 1.49 18.62 -20.75
N GLN A 35 0.46 18.58 -21.59
CA GLN A 35 -0.19 19.77 -22.10
C GLN A 35 -1.69 19.68 -21.82
N ASP A 36 -2.26 20.75 -21.25
CA ASP A 36 -3.69 20.83 -21.01
C ASP A 36 -4.46 21.22 -22.29
N ASN A 37 -5.79 21.14 -22.23
CA ASN A 37 -6.68 21.48 -23.36
C ASN A 37 -6.59 22.96 -23.80
N LYS A 38 -5.96 23.82 -22.99
CA LYS A 38 -5.74 25.25 -23.28
C LYS A 38 -4.34 25.51 -23.85
N GLY A 39 -3.53 24.46 -24.03
CA GLY A 39 -2.16 24.56 -24.52
C GLY A 39 -1.12 24.89 -23.45
N ASN A 40 -1.50 24.92 -22.17
CA ASN A 40 -0.55 25.15 -21.09
C ASN A 40 0.31 23.90 -20.89
N VAL A 41 1.62 24.09 -20.95
CA VAL A 41 2.60 23.04 -20.74
C VAL A 41 3.00 23.01 -19.27
N ARG A 42 3.02 21.81 -18.69
CA ARG A 42 3.54 21.56 -17.35
C ARG A 42 4.69 20.55 -17.43
N GLU A 43 5.78 20.87 -16.76
CA GLU A 43 6.95 20.01 -16.67
C GLU A 43 6.93 19.20 -15.37
N TYR A 44 7.40 17.96 -15.45
CA TYR A 44 7.52 17.03 -14.34
C TYR A 44 8.97 16.56 -14.24
N ASN A 45 9.53 16.62 -13.03
CA ASN A 45 10.87 16.14 -12.69
C ASN A 45 10.70 15.21 -11.49
N LEU A 46 10.49 13.93 -11.75
CA LEU A 46 10.03 12.97 -10.75
C LEU A 46 11.10 11.93 -10.43
N ILE A 47 11.04 11.43 -9.20
CA ILE A 47 11.82 10.31 -8.68
C ILE A 47 10.84 9.34 -8.00
N ASP A 48 11.37 8.22 -7.52
CA ASP A 48 10.61 7.15 -6.89
C ASP A 48 9.62 7.61 -5.81
N GLY A 49 8.43 7.01 -5.85
CA GLY A 49 7.35 7.30 -4.90
C GLY A 49 7.69 6.91 -3.47
N GLY A 50 8.58 5.94 -3.26
CA GLY A 50 9.08 5.47 -1.96
C GLY A 50 9.77 6.55 -1.14
N VAL A 51 10.33 7.57 -1.78
CA VAL A 51 10.87 8.76 -1.10
C VAL A 51 9.78 9.54 -0.38
N ALA A 52 8.56 9.57 -0.94
CA ALA A 52 7.41 10.28 -0.36
C ALA A 52 6.49 9.36 0.45
N ALA A 53 6.21 8.15 -0.05
CA ALA A 53 5.22 7.22 0.49
C ALA A 53 5.55 5.77 0.12
N ASN A 54 6.57 5.19 0.76
CA ASN A 54 6.95 3.77 0.58
C ASN A 54 5.85 2.77 0.97
N ASN A 55 4.90 3.18 1.80
CA ASN A 55 3.66 2.46 2.02
C ASN A 55 2.50 3.39 1.63
N PRO A 56 1.95 3.27 0.41
CA PRO A 56 0.94 4.20 -0.09
C PRO A 56 -0.45 4.01 0.55
N THR A 57 -0.59 3.12 1.55
CA THR A 57 -1.89 2.80 2.17
C THR A 57 -2.58 4.03 2.72
N LEU A 58 -1.85 4.89 3.44
CA LEU A 58 -2.44 6.12 4.00
C LEU A 58 -2.79 7.13 2.90
N VAL A 59 -2.02 7.19 1.82
CA VAL A 59 -2.31 8.03 0.64
C VAL A 59 -3.62 7.57 -0.01
N ALA A 60 -3.80 6.25 -0.19
CA ALA A 60 -5.02 5.69 -0.75
C ALA A 60 -6.25 5.95 0.13
N ILE A 61 -6.16 5.71 1.44
CA ILE A 61 -7.25 6.02 2.40
C ILE A 61 -7.59 7.52 2.35
N SER A 62 -6.57 8.38 2.29
CA SER A 62 -6.77 9.84 2.24
C SER A 62 -7.48 10.29 0.96
N GLU A 63 -7.11 9.74 -0.20
CA GLU A 63 -7.76 10.08 -1.47
C GLU A 63 -9.22 9.63 -1.48
N VAL A 64 -9.52 8.43 -1.00
CA VAL A 64 -10.90 7.95 -0.85
C VAL A 64 -11.71 8.85 0.08
N THR A 65 -11.14 9.19 1.23
CA THR A 65 -11.79 10.05 2.23
C THR A 65 -12.08 11.41 1.64
N LYS A 66 -11.16 11.95 0.83
CA LYS A 66 -11.37 13.20 0.11
C LYS A 66 -12.53 13.11 -0.87
N GLN A 67 -12.63 12.03 -1.66
CA GLN A 67 -13.77 11.84 -2.59
C GLN A 67 -15.12 11.80 -1.84
N VAL A 68 -15.14 11.20 -0.64
CA VAL A 68 -16.33 11.21 0.24
C VAL A 68 -16.64 12.62 0.74
N ILE A 69 -15.65 13.38 1.22
CA ILE A 69 -15.82 14.77 1.68
C ILE A 69 -16.32 15.67 0.55
N GLU A 70 -15.82 15.47 -0.67
CA GLU A 70 -16.24 16.19 -1.87
C GLU A 70 -17.62 15.77 -2.41
N ASN A 71 -18.31 14.85 -1.72
CA ASN A 71 -19.62 14.30 -2.10
C ASN A 71 -19.63 13.74 -3.52
N ASN A 72 -18.54 13.10 -3.96
CA ASN A 72 -18.49 12.47 -5.27
C ASN A 72 -19.57 11.38 -5.36
N PRO A 73 -20.49 11.44 -6.35
CA PRO A 73 -21.61 10.49 -6.46
C PRO A 73 -21.17 9.03 -6.70
N ASP A 74 -19.94 8.80 -7.18
CA ASP A 74 -19.38 7.46 -7.35
C ASP A 74 -19.01 6.80 -6.01
N PHE A 75 -18.91 7.59 -4.93
CA PHE A 75 -18.58 7.14 -3.60
C PHE A 75 -19.81 7.18 -2.70
N PHE A 76 -20.04 6.09 -1.96
CA PHE A 76 -21.15 6.06 -1.01
C PHE A 76 -20.95 7.13 0.07
N PRO A 77 -22.00 7.88 0.43
CA PRO A 77 -21.92 8.85 1.52
C PRO A 77 -21.74 8.08 2.83
N ILE A 78 -20.50 7.98 3.27
CA ILE A 78 -20.12 7.50 4.60
C ILE A 78 -19.68 8.69 5.43
N LYS A 79 -19.77 8.58 6.76
CA LYS A 79 -19.16 9.59 7.62
C LYS A 79 -17.65 9.57 7.35
N PRO A 80 -16.99 10.71 7.14
CA PRO A 80 -15.54 10.77 7.07
C PRO A 80 -14.95 10.04 8.29
N MET A 81 -13.89 9.26 8.08
CA MET A 81 -13.23 8.47 9.14
C MET A 81 -14.11 7.35 9.76
N ASP A 82 -15.17 6.88 9.09
CA ASP A 82 -15.86 5.64 9.47
C ASP A 82 -15.07 4.41 8.99
N TYR A 83 -14.01 4.04 9.71
CA TYR A 83 -13.09 2.95 9.35
C TYR A 83 -13.77 1.58 9.26
N ALA A 84 -14.93 1.40 9.88
CA ALA A 84 -15.75 0.18 9.73
C ALA A 84 -16.26 0.00 8.29
N ARG A 85 -16.28 1.07 7.50
CA ARG A 85 -16.66 1.08 6.08
C ARG A 85 -15.49 0.86 5.14
N TYR A 86 -14.26 0.95 5.61
CA TYR A 86 -13.08 0.70 4.77
C TYR A 86 -12.74 -0.78 4.82
N LEU A 87 -12.39 -1.37 3.69
CA LEU A 87 -11.77 -2.68 3.59
C LEU A 87 -10.45 -2.52 2.84
N VAL A 88 -9.34 -2.70 3.56
CA VAL A 88 -8.00 -2.35 3.08
C VAL A 88 -7.11 -3.58 3.10
N ILE A 89 -6.58 -3.92 1.93
CA ILE A 89 -5.49 -4.89 1.79
C ILE A 89 -4.23 -4.09 1.47
N SER A 90 -3.22 -4.21 2.32
CA SER A 90 -1.90 -3.62 2.15
C SER A 90 -0.88 -4.75 1.98
N ILE A 91 -0.23 -4.81 0.82
CA ILE A 91 0.75 -5.86 0.52
C ILE A 91 2.14 -5.24 0.57
N GLY A 92 3.07 -5.82 1.32
CA GLY A 92 4.46 -5.38 1.32
C GLY A 92 5.34 -6.28 0.43
N THR A 93 6.49 -5.75 0.03
CA THR A 93 7.51 -6.45 -0.76
C THR A 93 8.52 -7.19 0.13
N GLY A 94 8.32 -7.19 1.45
CA GLY A 94 9.21 -7.75 2.45
C GLY A 94 10.34 -6.79 2.85
N ALA A 95 11.04 -7.15 3.93
CA ALA A 95 12.14 -6.37 4.49
C ALA A 95 13.12 -7.29 5.24
N ALA A 96 14.38 -6.86 5.35
CA ALA A 96 15.40 -7.54 6.13
C ALA A 96 15.49 -7.02 7.57
N LYS A 97 14.39 -7.07 8.32
CA LYS A 97 14.33 -6.44 9.66
C LYS A 97 15.22 -7.12 10.69
N ILE A 98 15.58 -8.39 10.47
CA ILE A 98 16.33 -9.21 11.42
C ILE A 98 17.85 -9.10 11.20
N GLU A 99 18.32 -8.63 10.05
CA GLU A 99 19.74 -8.63 9.72
C GLU A 99 20.58 -7.68 10.60
N GLN A 100 19.95 -6.72 11.29
CA GLN A 100 20.62 -5.72 12.14
C GLN A 100 21.90 -5.15 11.48
N LYS A 101 21.77 -4.80 10.18
CA LYS A 101 22.90 -4.48 9.29
C LYS A 101 23.88 -3.46 9.87
N TYR A 102 23.37 -2.53 10.68
CA TYR A 102 24.13 -1.43 11.27
C TYR A 102 23.83 -1.28 12.76
N ASN A 103 24.82 -0.83 13.51
CA ASN A 103 24.65 -0.39 14.89
C ASN A 103 25.23 1.02 15.09
N GLY A 104 24.84 1.66 16.20
CA GLY A 104 25.25 3.04 16.50
C GLY A 104 26.77 3.24 16.56
N LYS A 105 27.55 2.24 17.02
CA LYS A 105 29.02 2.36 17.07
C LYS A 105 29.67 2.37 15.68
N MET A 106 29.07 1.65 14.72
CA MET A 106 29.48 1.68 13.32
C MET A 106 29.11 3.02 12.68
N ALA A 107 27.84 3.42 12.79
CA ALA A 107 27.31 4.63 12.16
C ALA A 107 27.91 5.92 12.74
N ALA A 108 28.33 5.93 14.01
CA ALA A 108 29.02 7.08 14.63
C ALA A 108 30.33 7.47 13.93
N LYS A 109 30.92 6.55 13.16
CA LYS A 109 32.14 6.80 12.38
C LYS A 109 31.86 7.21 10.94
N TRP A 110 30.59 7.27 10.53
CA TRP A 110 30.22 7.58 9.16
C TRP A 110 30.22 9.09 8.92
N GLY A 111 30.92 9.51 7.87
CA GLY A 111 30.68 10.79 7.20
C GLY A 111 29.57 10.68 6.14
N VAL A 112 29.41 11.71 5.31
CA VAL A 112 28.39 11.75 4.24
C VAL A 112 28.46 10.52 3.33
N LEU A 113 29.66 10.11 2.91
CA LEU A 113 29.82 8.94 2.04
C LEU A 113 29.38 7.64 2.71
N GLY A 114 29.64 7.47 4.00
CA GLY A 114 29.21 6.28 4.75
C GLY A 114 27.69 6.21 4.91
N TRP A 115 27.03 7.35 5.08
CA TRP A 115 25.56 7.41 5.11
C TRP A 115 24.93 7.15 3.74
N LEU A 116 25.59 7.58 2.65
CA LEU A 116 25.10 7.35 1.28
C LEU A 116 25.39 5.93 0.78
N ILE A 117 26.56 5.38 1.08
CA ILE A 117 27.02 4.08 0.59
C ILE A 117 27.80 3.38 1.70
N HIS A 118 27.29 2.22 2.15
CA HIS A 118 28.01 1.37 3.10
C HIS A 118 27.77 -0.10 2.82
N GLY A 119 28.85 -0.86 2.60
CA GLY A 119 28.78 -2.32 2.45
C GLY A 119 27.90 -2.80 1.30
N GLY A 120 27.79 -2.02 0.20
CA GLY A 120 26.94 -2.36 -0.94
C GLY A 120 25.46 -2.04 -0.76
N SER A 121 25.10 -1.28 0.28
CA SER A 121 23.74 -0.76 0.51
C SER A 121 23.75 0.76 0.62
N THR A 122 22.57 1.38 0.73
CA THR A 122 22.38 2.83 0.80
C THR A 122 21.68 3.23 2.10
N PRO A 123 22.41 3.25 3.25
CA PRO A 123 21.82 3.28 4.58
C PRO A 123 20.80 4.41 4.79
N LEU A 124 21.09 5.60 4.30
CA LEU A 124 20.18 6.74 4.45
C LEU A 124 18.85 6.52 3.73
N VAL A 125 18.89 6.01 2.50
CA VAL A 125 17.70 5.70 1.70
C VAL A 125 16.92 4.57 2.36
N ASP A 126 17.60 3.49 2.74
CA ASP A 126 16.99 2.33 3.41
C ASP A 126 16.27 2.74 4.70
N VAL A 127 16.91 3.54 5.56
CA VAL A 127 16.32 3.98 6.83
C VAL A 127 15.06 4.82 6.58
N PHE A 128 15.11 5.82 5.70
CA PHE A 128 13.93 6.66 5.46
C PHE A 128 12.78 5.87 4.82
N THR A 129 13.09 5.05 3.81
CA THR A 129 12.11 4.27 3.06
C THR A 129 11.44 3.22 3.94
N GLN A 130 12.22 2.44 4.71
CA GLN A 130 11.66 1.43 5.63
C GLN A 130 10.88 2.08 6.79
N SER A 131 11.44 3.13 7.41
CA SER A 131 10.78 3.82 8.54
C SER A 131 9.45 4.46 8.11
N SER A 132 9.41 5.04 6.89
CA SER A 132 8.18 5.58 6.31
C SER A 132 7.10 4.50 6.16
N GLY A 133 7.50 3.32 5.65
CA GLY A 133 6.58 2.19 5.49
C GLY A 133 6.03 1.66 6.81
N ASP A 134 6.92 1.52 7.81
CA ASP A 134 6.59 1.03 9.15
C ASP A 134 5.67 1.98 9.92
N MET A 135 5.91 3.29 9.82
CA MET A 135 5.06 4.30 10.47
C MET A 135 3.63 4.28 9.92
N VAL A 136 3.45 4.07 8.61
CA VAL A 136 2.11 3.96 8.02
C VAL A 136 1.37 2.72 8.53
N ASP A 137 2.03 1.57 8.58
CA ASP A 137 1.43 0.34 9.09
C ASP A 137 1.10 0.43 10.59
N PHE A 138 2.00 1.01 11.38
CA PHE A 138 1.76 1.33 12.79
C PHE A 138 0.53 2.22 12.97
N HIS A 139 0.46 3.35 12.26
CA HIS A 139 -0.66 4.28 12.35
C HIS A 139 -1.99 3.63 11.95
N ASN A 140 -2.03 2.90 10.83
CA ASN A 140 -3.25 2.19 10.41
C ASN A 140 -3.64 1.15 11.46
N SER A 141 -2.69 0.35 11.96
CA SER A 141 -2.97 -0.65 12.99
C SER A 141 -3.55 -0.04 14.25
N VAL A 142 -3.05 1.11 14.72
CA VAL A 142 -3.63 1.84 15.87
C VAL A 142 -5.05 2.30 15.57
N VAL A 143 -5.27 2.98 14.44
CA VAL A 143 -6.57 3.60 14.12
C VAL A 143 -7.65 2.54 13.91
N PHE A 144 -7.37 1.48 13.15
CA PHE A 144 -8.34 0.41 12.93
C PHE A 144 -8.66 -0.34 14.24
N GLN A 145 -7.69 -0.55 15.14
CA GLN A 145 -7.96 -1.15 16.47
C GLN A 145 -8.78 -0.23 17.37
N ALA A 146 -8.44 1.07 17.43
CA ALA A 146 -9.16 2.05 18.25
C ALA A 146 -10.64 2.20 17.83
N LEU A 147 -10.95 1.87 16.57
CA LEU A 147 -12.29 1.92 16.00
C LEU A 147 -12.94 0.54 15.85
N HIS A 148 -12.41 -0.49 16.54
CA HIS A 148 -12.95 -1.86 16.54
C HIS A 148 -13.17 -2.43 15.12
N SER A 149 -12.26 -2.10 14.21
CA SER A 149 -12.29 -2.43 12.79
C SER A 149 -11.01 -3.13 12.34
N GLU A 150 -10.24 -3.71 13.25
CA GLU A 150 -8.93 -4.31 12.99
C GLU A 150 -8.96 -5.50 12.02
N GLU A 151 -10.12 -6.11 11.81
CA GLU A 151 -10.31 -7.18 10.81
C GLU A 151 -10.43 -6.66 9.37
N ASN A 152 -10.71 -5.36 9.22
CA ASN A 152 -10.86 -4.69 7.94
C ASN A 152 -9.54 -4.20 7.35
N TYR A 153 -8.46 -4.20 8.14
CA TYR A 153 -7.11 -3.89 7.70
C TYR A 153 -6.25 -5.16 7.69
N LEU A 154 -5.88 -5.60 6.48
CA LEU A 154 -5.00 -6.75 6.28
C LEU A 154 -3.66 -6.26 5.73
N ARG A 155 -2.61 -6.35 6.53
CA ARG A 155 -1.22 -6.17 6.10
C ARG A 155 -0.58 -7.54 5.88
N ILE A 156 -0.07 -7.80 4.68
CA ILE A 156 0.72 -8.99 4.36
C ILE A 156 2.15 -8.55 4.10
N GLN A 157 3.09 -8.99 4.93
CA GLN A 157 4.48 -8.55 4.91
C GLN A 157 5.43 -9.68 5.32
N GLU A 158 6.60 -9.76 4.69
CA GLU A 158 7.68 -10.70 5.03
C GLU A 158 8.87 -9.96 5.64
N ASP A 159 9.02 -9.98 6.97
CA ASP A 159 10.08 -9.24 7.67
C ASP A 159 11.38 -10.05 7.86
N THR A 160 11.43 -11.28 7.37
CA THR A 160 12.58 -12.19 7.56
C THR A 160 13.40 -12.40 6.29
N LEU A 161 13.31 -11.49 5.31
CA LEU A 161 14.17 -11.56 4.12
C LEU A 161 15.63 -11.37 4.52
N THR A 162 16.54 -12.01 3.79
CA THR A 162 17.98 -11.88 4.02
C THR A 162 18.73 -11.90 2.70
N GLY A 163 19.96 -11.38 2.67
CA GLY A 163 20.88 -11.50 1.54
C GLY A 163 20.29 -11.01 0.22
N THR A 164 20.38 -11.83 -0.82
CA THR A 164 19.91 -11.49 -2.18
C THR A 164 18.39 -11.32 -2.28
N GLU A 165 17.66 -12.01 -1.41
CA GLU A 165 16.21 -11.99 -1.35
C GLU A 165 15.70 -10.67 -0.78
N ALA A 166 16.52 -9.95 -0.01
CA ALA A 166 16.24 -8.62 0.49
C ALA A 166 16.77 -7.48 -0.43
N SER A 167 17.46 -7.82 -1.53
CA SER A 167 18.00 -6.82 -2.45
C SER A 167 16.95 -6.37 -3.46
N VAL A 168 16.92 -5.08 -3.75
CA VAL A 168 15.95 -4.46 -4.67
C VAL A 168 16.33 -4.57 -6.15
N ASP A 169 17.59 -4.92 -6.45
CA ASP A 169 18.20 -4.86 -7.77
C ASP A 169 18.73 -6.21 -8.30
N VAL A 170 18.57 -7.30 -7.55
CA VAL A 170 19.06 -8.63 -7.94
C VAL A 170 17.99 -9.40 -8.72
N ALA A 171 17.90 -9.14 -10.02
CA ALA A 171 16.92 -9.75 -10.93
C ALA A 171 17.38 -11.08 -11.59
N THR A 172 18.23 -11.86 -10.91
CA THR A 172 18.63 -13.18 -11.45
C THR A 172 17.45 -14.15 -11.42
N LYS A 173 17.35 -15.05 -12.41
CA LYS A 173 16.28 -16.06 -12.48
C LYS A 173 16.15 -16.86 -11.18
N ALA A 174 17.29 -17.27 -10.61
CA ALA A 174 17.32 -17.99 -9.33
C ALA A 174 16.74 -17.17 -8.18
N ASN A 175 17.04 -15.87 -8.08
CA ASN A 175 16.48 -15.01 -7.03
C ASN A 175 14.96 -14.82 -7.23
N LEU A 176 14.51 -14.57 -8.47
CA LEU A 176 13.09 -14.40 -8.77
C LEU A 176 12.27 -15.66 -8.44
N GLU A 177 12.78 -16.86 -8.77
CA GLU A 177 12.14 -18.11 -8.40
C GLU A 177 12.07 -18.33 -6.88
N LYS A 178 13.08 -17.88 -6.13
CA LYS A 178 13.03 -17.90 -4.67
C LYS A 178 11.99 -16.92 -4.11
N LEU A 179 11.90 -15.71 -4.66
CA LEU A 179 10.90 -14.71 -4.26
C LEU A 179 9.47 -15.21 -4.50
N VAL A 180 9.22 -15.93 -5.61
CA VAL A 180 7.94 -16.60 -5.84
C VAL A 180 7.63 -17.60 -4.73
N LYS A 181 8.58 -18.48 -4.38
CA LYS A 181 8.41 -19.45 -3.29
C LYS A 181 8.19 -18.77 -1.93
N ILE A 182 8.87 -17.66 -1.67
CA ILE A 182 8.66 -16.86 -0.46
C ILE A 182 7.21 -16.36 -0.42
N GLY A 183 6.70 -15.81 -1.53
CA GLY A 183 5.29 -15.38 -1.63
C GLY A 183 4.29 -16.53 -1.42
N GLU A 184 4.53 -17.70 -2.03
CA GLU A 184 3.71 -18.89 -1.84
C GLU A 184 3.70 -19.36 -0.36
N ASN A 185 4.86 -19.33 0.29
CA ASN A 185 4.99 -19.66 1.71
C ASN A 185 4.31 -18.62 2.61
N LEU A 186 4.39 -17.33 2.24
CA LEU A 186 3.77 -16.24 2.97
C LEU A 186 2.25 -16.38 3.03
N LEU A 187 1.61 -16.95 2.01
CA LEU A 187 0.18 -17.30 2.05
C LEU A 187 -0.16 -18.28 3.19
N LYS A 188 0.76 -19.18 3.53
CA LYS A 188 0.57 -20.20 4.58
C LYS A 188 0.93 -19.71 5.98
N LYS A 189 1.65 -18.59 6.09
CA LYS A 189 1.95 -17.98 7.39
C LYS A 189 0.68 -17.46 8.07
N PRO A 190 0.63 -17.46 9.41
CA PRO A 190 -0.50 -16.88 10.14
C PRO A 190 -0.62 -15.38 9.82
N VAL A 191 -1.84 -14.88 9.84
CA VAL A 191 -2.08 -13.43 9.81
C VAL A 191 -1.31 -12.79 10.95
N SER A 192 -0.63 -11.69 10.65
CA SER A 192 0.16 -10.96 11.65
C SER A 192 -0.25 -9.49 11.68
N ARG A 193 0.05 -8.84 12.80
CA ARG A 193 -0.16 -7.40 13.00
C ARG A 193 1.03 -6.83 13.74
N VAL A 194 1.37 -5.58 13.45
CA VAL A 194 2.39 -4.85 14.20
C VAL A 194 2.04 -4.79 15.68
N ASN A 195 2.99 -5.20 16.53
CA ASN A 195 2.91 -5.01 17.96
C ASN A 195 3.23 -3.55 18.29
N LEU A 196 2.33 -2.88 19.01
CA LEU A 196 2.41 -1.44 19.25
C LEU A 196 3.55 -1.02 20.20
N GLU A 197 4.14 -1.95 20.94
CA GLU A 197 5.27 -1.68 21.82
C GLU A 197 6.60 -1.90 21.10
N THR A 198 6.71 -2.98 20.33
CA THR A 198 7.98 -3.40 19.73
C THR A 198 8.13 -2.98 18.27
N GLY A 199 7.05 -2.57 17.59
CA GLY A 199 7.04 -2.27 16.15
C GLY A 199 7.24 -3.48 15.24
N LEU A 200 7.20 -4.70 15.80
CA LEU A 200 7.41 -5.95 15.06
C LEU A 200 6.10 -6.67 14.81
N HIS A 201 5.97 -7.33 13.66
CA HIS A 201 4.81 -8.15 13.36
C HIS A 201 4.75 -9.38 14.26
N LYS A 202 3.59 -9.60 14.89
CA LYS A 202 3.28 -10.81 15.67
C LYS A 202 2.04 -11.49 15.11
N PRO A 203 1.99 -12.84 15.10
CA PRO A 203 0.79 -13.58 14.73
C PRO A 203 -0.41 -13.14 15.56
N VAL A 204 -1.57 -12.99 14.91
CA VAL A 204 -2.84 -12.72 15.58
C VAL A 204 -3.48 -14.05 15.95
N GLU A 205 -3.83 -14.22 17.22
CA GLU A 205 -4.44 -15.45 17.72
C GLU A 205 -5.78 -15.72 16.99
N ASN A 206 -6.00 -16.99 16.60
CA ASN A 206 -7.23 -17.45 15.94
C ASN A 206 -7.59 -16.77 14.59
N ALA A 207 -6.69 -15.98 14.00
CA ALA A 207 -6.95 -15.27 12.74
C ALA A 207 -6.74 -16.11 11.46
N GLY A 208 -6.24 -17.35 11.60
CA GLY A 208 -5.93 -18.24 10.48
C GLY A 208 -4.71 -17.79 9.68
N THR A 209 -4.59 -18.27 8.44
CA THR A 209 -3.49 -17.94 7.53
C THR A 209 -3.77 -16.70 6.68
N ASN A 210 -2.73 -16.14 6.06
CA ASN A 210 -2.90 -15.07 5.06
C ASN A 210 -3.79 -15.50 3.90
N GLU A 211 -3.72 -16.76 3.47
CA GLU A 211 -4.62 -17.32 2.45
C GLU A 211 -6.09 -17.31 2.92
N ASP A 212 -6.36 -17.68 4.17
CA ASP A 212 -7.71 -17.67 4.73
C ASP A 212 -8.27 -16.25 4.81
N ALA A 213 -7.43 -15.29 5.23
CA ALA A 213 -7.78 -13.88 5.26
C ALA A 213 -8.07 -13.34 3.84
N LEU A 214 -7.24 -13.66 2.85
CA LEU A 214 -7.48 -13.27 1.47
C LEU A 214 -8.77 -13.89 0.90
N LYS A 215 -9.07 -15.15 1.22
CA LYS A 215 -10.36 -15.78 0.87
C LYS A 215 -11.54 -15.06 1.53
N ARG A 216 -11.40 -14.64 2.80
CA ARG A 216 -12.42 -13.82 3.50
C ARG A 216 -12.63 -12.49 2.78
N PHE A 217 -11.56 -11.75 2.52
CA PHE A 217 -11.61 -10.48 1.80
C PHE A 217 -12.23 -10.64 0.40
N ALA A 218 -11.86 -11.67 -0.36
CA ALA A 218 -12.45 -11.95 -1.65
C ALA A 218 -13.97 -12.15 -1.58
N ARG A 219 -14.47 -12.89 -0.56
CA ARG A 219 -15.92 -13.05 -0.33
C ARG A 219 -16.60 -11.71 -0.03
N LEU A 220 -16.00 -10.88 0.84
CA LEU A 220 -16.53 -9.55 1.18
C LEU A 220 -16.63 -8.66 -0.06
N LEU A 221 -15.57 -8.62 -0.87
CA LEU A 221 -15.51 -7.87 -2.13
C LEU A 221 -16.56 -8.35 -3.14
N CYS A 222 -16.69 -9.67 -3.32
CA CYS A 222 -17.70 -10.25 -4.22
C CYS A 222 -19.13 -9.94 -3.76
N ASN A 223 -19.41 -10.02 -2.46
CA ASN A 223 -20.73 -9.72 -1.91
C ASN A 223 -21.08 -8.24 -2.10
N GLU A 224 -20.17 -7.33 -1.79
CA GLU A 224 -20.40 -5.89 -1.99
C GLU A 224 -20.59 -5.53 -3.47
N ARG A 225 -19.78 -6.12 -4.37
CA ARG A 225 -19.99 -5.95 -5.82
C ARG A 225 -21.40 -6.37 -6.24
N ARG A 226 -21.86 -7.56 -5.82
CA ARG A 226 -23.22 -8.05 -6.11
C ARG A 226 -24.29 -7.10 -5.57
N LEU A 227 -24.12 -6.59 -4.36
CA LEU A 227 -25.06 -5.63 -3.76
C LEU A 227 -25.16 -4.34 -4.59
N ARG A 228 -24.03 -3.81 -5.09
CA ARG A 228 -24.00 -2.63 -5.96
C ARG A 228 -24.66 -2.90 -7.31
N GLU A 229 -24.40 -4.07 -7.90
CA GLU A 229 -25.05 -4.50 -9.15
C GLU A 229 -26.59 -4.61 -8.97
N LEU A 230 -27.08 -5.17 -7.86
CA LEU A 230 -28.52 -5.26 -7.57
C LEU A 230 -29.18 -3.88 -7.38
N ARG A 231 -28.44 -2.92 -6.82
CA ARG A 231 -28.92 -1.55 -6.57
C ARG A 231 -28.76 -0.62 -7.77
N SER A 232 -28.06 -1.05 -8.82
CA SER A 232 -27.94 -0.26 -10.04
C SER A 232 -29.34 0.04 -10.61
N PRO A 233 -29.59 1.26 -11.11
CA PRO A 233 -30.88 1.63 -11.72
C PRO A 233 -31.34 0.68 -12.84
N LEU A 234 -30.40 0.02 -13.51
CA LEU A 234 -30.65 -0.96 -14.58
C LEU A 234 -31.26 -2.27 -14.07
N THR A 235 -30.95 -2.68 -12.83
CA THR A 235 -31.34 -3.95 -12.22
C THR A 235 -32.48 -3.78 -11.20
N SER A 236 -32.59 -2.61 -10.55
CA SER A 236 -33.63 -2.35 -9.54
C SER A 236 -35.05 -2.33 -10.12
N LYS A 237 -35.23 -2.01 -11.42
CA LYS A 237 -36.51 -2.15 -12.13
C LYS A 237 -36.99 -3.61 -12.24
N ALA A 238 -36.11 -4.59 -12.10
CA ALA A 238 -36.45 -6.01 -12.16
C ALA A 238 -36.73 -6.63 -10.76
N LEU A 239 -36.37 -5.94 -9.67
CA LEU A 239 -36.36 -6.49 -8.32
C LEU A 239 -37.38 -5.86 -7.35
N THR A 240 -38.25 -4.97 -7.84
CA THR A 240 -39.29 -4.26 -7.06
C THR A 240 -40.37 -5.16 -6.41
N ASN A 241 -40.17 -6.48 -6.32
CA ASN A 241 -41.13 -7.40 -5.72
C ASN A 241 -40.67 -8.24 -4.53
N LYS A 242 -39.42 -8.20 -4.03
CA LYS A 242 -39.08 -8.95 -2.79
C LYS A 242 -38.02 -8.29 -1.89
N ALA A 243 -38.55 -7.80 -0.77
CA ALA A 243 -38.03 -7.75 0.61
C ALA A 243 -36.62 -7.20 0.95
N GLN A 244 -36.62 -6.36 1.99
CA GLN A 244 -35.50 -5.76 2.71
C GLN A 244 -34.50 -6.79 3.27
N ALA A 245 -33.20 -6.49 3.12
CA ALA A 245 -32.13 -7.05 3.92
C ALA A 245 -31.14 -5.94 4.34
N SER A 246 -30.71 -6.00 5.60
CA SER A 246 -29.80 -5.08 6.28
C SER A 246 -28.45 -4.92 5.56
N SER A 247 -28.01 -3.68 5.37
CA SER A 247 -26.94 -3.27 4.47
C SER A 247 -25.63 -2.90 5.17
N LEU A 248 -24.51 -3.50 4.75
CA LEU A 248 -23.18 -2.92 4.91
C LEU A 248 -22.69 -2.42 3.55
N ASN A 249 -22.65 -1.10 3.37
CA ASN A 249 -21.96 -0.46 2.25
C ASN A 249 -20.48 -0.38 2.63
N VAL A 250 -19.56 -0.86 1.79
CA VAL A 250 -18.12 -0.91 2.09
C VAL A 250 -17.35 -0.23 0.96
N VAL A 251 -16.29 0.50 1.30
CA VAL A 251 -15.33 1.11 0.37
C VAL A 251 -14.09 0.23 0.30
N HIS A 252 -13.63 -0.06 -0.92
CA HIS A 252 -12.63 -1.09 -1.19
C HIS A 252 -11.39 -0.53 -1.86
N HIS A 253 -10.20 -0.84 -1.35
CA HIS A 253 -8.96 -0.66 -2.09
C HIS A 253 -7.92 -1.74 -1.75
N ILE A 254 -7.28 -2.26 -2.78
CA ILE A 254 -6.04 -3.03 -2.66
C ILE A 254 -4.91 -2.05 -2.90
N VAL A 255 -3.99 -1.96 -1.94
CA VAL A 255 -2.82 -1.10 -2.02
C VAL A 255 -1.59 -1.99 -2.06
N ILE A 256 -0.87 -1.88 -3.17
CA ILE A 256 0.42 -2.50 -3.42
C ILE A 256 1.39 -1.33 -3.63
N PRO A 257 2.58 -1.33 -2.99
CA PRO A 257 3.68 -0.43 -3.30
C PRO A 257 4.02 -0.45 -4.79
#